data_AF-A0A6P8IY78-F1
#
_entry.id   AF-A0A6P8IY78-F1
#
_cell.length_a   1.000
_cell.length_b   1.000
_cell.length_c   1.000
_cell.angle_alpha   90.00
_cell.angle_beta   90.00
_cell.angle_gamma   90.00
#
_symmetry.space_group_name_H-M   'P 1'
#
loop_
_entity.id
_entity.type
_entity.pdbx_description
1 polymer ?
#
loop_
_entity_poly.entity_id
_entity_poly.type
_entity_poly.pdbx_seq_one_letter_code
_entity_poly.pdbx_strand_id
1 'polypeptide(L)'
;MLLNRAMERVILIVLLAGVCVFARPSQEDSGECDVASSHRLECGWLGIDEQTCLNRGCCWDSSDRNAKFCFVKKGQHLLEGQCPVAPSERQECGYSGITRDECLKKYCCWDDSVPNAKWCFKEPNLPPAGCYIYHGVSGVCRYTCHAEESKAYGMSFCSGRICCYKKTYGK
;
A
#
# COMPACT_ATOMS: atom_id res chain seq x y z
N MET A 1 8.25 61.44 -9.95
CA MET A 1 7.54 60.91 -8.76
C MET A 1 6.67 59.67 -9.02
N LEU A 2 6.59 59.12 -10.25
CA LEU A 2 5.79 57.91 -10.54
C LEU A 2 6.59 56.60 -10.50
N LEU A 3 7.92 56.63 -10.67
CA LEU A 3 8.78 55.43 -10.60
C LEU A 3 8.91 54.85 -9.18
N ASN A 4 8.77 55.68 -8.14
CA ASN A 4 8.99 55.27 -6.75
C ASN A 4 7.81 54.47 -6.16
N ARG A 5 6.57 54.77 -6.60
CA ARG A 5 5.36 54.10 -6.13
C ARG A 5 5.19 52.69 -6.72
N ALA A 6 5.72 52.46 -7.91
CA ALA A 6 5.72 51.13 -8.53
C ALA A 6 6.71 50.18 -7.82
N MET A 7 7.87 50.70 -7.41
CA MET A 7 8.91 49.94 -6.73
C MET A 7 8.47 49.50 -5.32
N GLU A 8 7.83 50.38 -4.55
CA GLU A 8 7.25 50.03 -3.23
C GLU A 8 6.17 48.94 -3.32
N ARG A 9 5.31 48.99 -4.36
CA ARG A 9 4.25 47.99 -4.57
C ARG A 9 4.82 46.62 -4.95
N VAL A 10 5.89 46.58 -5.73
CA VAL A 10 6.57 45.33 -6.11
C VAL A 10 7.26 44.70 -4.88
N ILE A 11 7.89 45.50 -4.01
CA ILE A 11 8.51 45.00 -2.77
C ILE A 11 7.48 44.40 -1.81
N LEU A 12 6.32 45.05 -1.63
CA LEU A 12 5.21 44.54 -0.81
C LEU A 12 4.64 43.22 -1.33
N ILE A 13 4.50 43.06 -2.64
CA ILE A 13 3.99 41.82 -3.26
C ILE A 13 5.00 40.67 -3.09
N VAL A 14 6.31 40.94 -3.23
CA VAL A 14 7.36 39.94 -3.04
C VAL A 14 7.47 39.50 -1.58
N LEU A 15 7.28 40.40 -0.61
CA LEU A 15 7.27 40.06 0.82
C LEU A 15 6.04 39.24 1.23
N LEU A 16 4.85 39.57 0.70
CA LEU A 16 3.62 38.81 0.96
C LEU A 16 3.64 37.41 0.31
N ALA A 17 4.20 37.29 -0.89
CA ALA A 17 4.39 35.99 -1.54
C ALA A 17 5.48 35.15 -0.87
N GLY A 18 6.53 35.78 -0.32
CA GLY A 18 7.61 35.08 0.39
C GLY A 18 7.17 34.38 1.67
N VAL A 19 6.17 34.92 2.40
CA VAL A 19 5.65 34.31 3.64
C VAL A 19 4.92 32.98 3.35
N CYS A 20 4.26 32.86 2.20
CA CYS A 20 3.51 31.65 1.83
C CYS A 20 4.40 30.49 1.35
N VAL A 21 5.67 30.74 0.99
CA VAL A 21 6.59 29.70 0.49
C VAL A 21 7.25 28.91 1.65
N PHE A 22 7.32 29.49 2.85
CA PHE A 22 8.00 28.86 4.00
C PHE A 22 7.08 28.18 5.01
N ALA A 23 5.76 28.22 4.82
CA ALA A 23 4.87 27.31 5.55
C ALA A 23 5.02 25.91 4.97
N ARG A 24 6.13 25.24 5.30
CA ARG A 24 6.18 23.78 5.26
C ARG A 24 5.06 23.32 6.20
N PRO A 25 4.04 22.59 5.71
CA PRO A 25 3.08 21.97 6.62
C PRO A 25 3.92 21.14 7.61
N SER A 26 3.82 21.48 8.90
CA SER A 26 4.33 20.62 9.96
C SER A 26 3.68 19.27 9.72
N GLN A 27 4.50 18.29 9.37
CA GLN A 27 4.10 16.90 9.22
C GLN A 27 3.56 16.48 10.58
N GLU A 28 2.23 16.60 10.76
CA GLU A 28 1.54 15.96 11.87
C GLU A 28 1.92 14.49 11.78
N ASP A 29 2.62 14.01 12.81
CA ASP A 29 2.79 12.59 13.02
C ASP A 29 1.40 12.02 13.27
N SER A 30 0.75 11.58 12.20
CA SER A 30 -0.64 11.09 12.21
C SER A 30 -0.79 9.80 13.01
N GLY A 31 0.29 9.27 13.62
CA GLY A 31 0.29 8.02 14.36
C GLY A 31 -0.04 6.83 13.47
N GLU A 32 0.10 6.96 12.15
CA GLU A 32 -0.20 5.92 11.15
C GLU A 32 0.62 4.64 11.37
N CYS A 33 1.79 4.76 12.01
CA CYS A 33 2.66 3.63 12.33
C CYS A 33 2.60 3.15 13.79
N ASP A 34 1.72 3.74 14.61
CA ASP A 34 1.47 3.30 15.99
C ASP A 34 0.60 2.04 16.03
N VAL A 35 1.23 0.90 15.73
CA VAL A 35 0.64 -0.44 15.75
C VAL A 35 1.47 -1.34 16.67
N ALA A 36 0.83 -1.81 17.76
CA ALA A 36 1.45 -2.75 18.69
C ALA A 36 2.00 -3.97 17.95
N SER A 37 3.20 -4.42 18.33
CA SER A 37 3.94 -5.53 17.69
C SER A 37 3.09 -6.77 17.40
N SER A 38 2.22 -7.16 18.35
CA SER A 38 1.35 -8.33 18.24
C SER A 38 0.18 -8.19 17.26
N HIS A 39 -0.15 -6.97 16.83
CA HIS A 39 -1.26 -6.67 15.92
C HIS A 39 -0.81 -6.28 14.51
N ARG A 40 0.49 -6.30 14.24
CA ARG A 40 1.04 -5.94 12.94
C ARG A 40 0.58 -6.93 11.87
N LEU A 41 0.12 -6.39 10.74
CA LEU A 41 -0.11 -7.16 9.52
C LEU A 41 1.13 -7.07 8.64
N GLU A 42 1.55 -8.20 8.06
CA GLU A 42 2.74 -8.28 7.23
C GLU A 42 2.57 -7.46 5.95
N CYS A 43 3.49 -6.54 5.68
CA CYS A 43 3.57 -5.85 4.40
C CYS A 43 4.78 -6.27 3.57
N GLY A 44 5.89 -6.65 4.21
CA GLY A 44 7.14 -7.01 3.54
C GLY A 44 7.41 -8.51 3.55
N TRP A 45 8.68 -8.88 3.57
CA TRP A 45 9.15 -10.25 3.73
C TRP A 45 10.23 -10.27 4.81
N LEU A 46 10.59 -11.46 5.28
CA LEU A 46 11.69 -11.60 6.24
C LEU A 46 13.00 -11.09 5.62
N GLY A 47 13.67 -10.15 6.31
CA GLY A 47 14.93 -9.57 5.84
C GLY A 47 14.78 -8.42 4.82
N ILE A 48 13.56 -7.94 4.55
CA ILE A 48 13.35 -6.65 3.87
C ILE A 48 14.05 -5.52 4.65
N ASP A 49 14.66 -4.56 3.95
CA ASP A 49 15.23 -3.36 4.58
C ASP A 49 14.20 -2.26 4.79
N GLU A 50 14.52 -1.31 5.66
CA GLU A 50 13.66 -0.17 6.01
C GLU A 50 13.24 0.63 4.78
N GLN A 51 14.18 1.00 3.91
CA GLN A 51 13.87 1.85 2.77
C GLN A 51 12.93 1.15 1.78
N THR A 52 13.17 -0.13 1.49
CA THR A 52 12.27 -0.93 0.64
C THR A 52 10.88 -1.05 1.28
N CYS A 53 10.80 -1.24 2.61
CA CYS A 53 9.52 -1.25 3.31
C CYS A 53 8.74 0.07 3.17
N LEU A 54 9.41 1.20 3.40
CA LEU A 54 8.81 2.52 3.28
C LEU A 54 8.39 2.83 1.84
N ASN A 55 9.17 2.40 0.84
CA ASN A 55 8.83 2.53 -0.58
C ASN A 55 7.60 1.73 -0.97
N ARG A 56 7.30 0.64 -0.25
CA ARG A 56 6.04 -0.11 -0.38
C ARG A 56 4.86 0.62 0.26
N GLY A 57 5.06 1.80 0.86
CA GLY A 57 4.02 2.60 1.51
C GLY A 57 3.64 2.09 2.90
N CYS A 58 4.51 1.29 3.52
CA CYS A 58 4.28 0.64 4.81
C CYS A 58 5.09 1.27 5.95
N CYS A 59 4.85 0.79 7.16
CA CYS A 59 5.55 1.21 8.37
C CYS A 59 6.71 0.27 8.67
N TRP A 60 7.76 0.85 9.25
CA TRP A 60 8.93 0.13 9.72
C TRP A 60 9.13 0.28 11.22
N ASP A 61 9.36 -0.82 11.93
CA ASP A 61 9.85 -0.83 13.31
C ASP A 61 10.50 -2.17 13.66
N SER A 62 11.80 -2.15 13.91
CA SER A 62 12.62 -3.32 14.27
C SER A 62 12.92 -3.45 15.78
N SER A 63 12.24 -2.68 16.63
CA SER A 63 12.48 -2.66 18.09
C SER A 63 12.16 -4.00 18.77
N ASP A 64 11.11 -4.69 18.32
CA ASP A 64 10.74 -6.03 18.77
C ASP A 64 11.18 -7.07 17.74
N ARG A 65 12.23 -7.83 18.06
CA ARG A 65 12.83 -8.85 17.19
C ARG A 65 11.89 -10.00 16.81
N ASN A 66 10.80 -10.20 17.54
CA ASN A 66 9.81 -11.24 17.24
C ASN A 66 8.62 -10.70 16.43
N ALA A 67 8.57 -9.39 16.20
CA ALA A 67 7.51 -8.74 15.47
C ALA A 67 7.80 -8.65 13.97
N LYS A 68 6.76 -8.27 13.23
CA LYS A 68 6.89 -7.90 11.82
C LYS A 68 7.53 -6.52 11.74
N PHE A 69 8.68 -6.43 11.08
CA PHE A 69 9.39 -5.16 10.97
C PHE A 69 8.73 -4.27 9.93
N CYS A 70 8.31 -4.84 8.80
CA CYS A 70 7.59 -4.13 7.76
C CYS A 70 6.09 -4.46 7.82
N PHE A 71 5.29 -3.49 8.26
CA PHE A 71 3.88 -3.72 8.56
C PHE A 71 2.95 -2.66 7.99
N VAL A 72 1.68 -3.06 7.82
CA VAL A 72 0.64 -2.17 7.30
C VAL A 72 0.33 -1.07 8.31
N LYS A 73 0.06 0.14 7.82
CA LYS A 73 -0.39 1.29 8.61
C LYS A 73 -1.65 0.98 9.41
N LYS A 74 -1.82 1.67 10.53
CA LYS A 74 -2.99 1.58 11.43
C LYS A 74 -4.30 1.78 10.66
N GLY A 75 -5.23 0.84 10.79
CA GLY A 75 -6.54 0.90 10.13
C GLY A 75 -6.52 0.71 8.61
N GLN A 76 -5.36 0.43 8.02
CA GLN A 76 -5.21 0.18 6.59
C GLN A 76 -5.08 -1.33 6.29
N HIS A 77 -5.11 -1.68 5.01
CA HIS A 77 -4.90 -3.04 4.50
C HIS A 77 -3.83 -3.00 3.40
N LEU A 78 -3.41 -4.18 2.92
CA LEU A 78 -2.52 -4.26 1.77
C LEU A 78 -3.20 -3.70 0.53
N LEU A 79 -2.41 -3.06 -0.33
CA LEU A 79 -2.89 -2.68 -1.65
C LEU A 79 -3.17 -3.95 -2.47
N GLU A 80 -4.06 -3.84 -3.45
CA GLU A 80 -4.32 -4.94 -4.36
C GLU A 80 -3.04 -5.39 -5.08
N GLY A 81 -2.80 -6.70 -5.06
CA GLY A 81 -1.58 -7.33 -5.56
C GLY A 81 -0.32 -7.10 -4.73
N GLN A 82 -0.39 -6.42 -3.58
CA GLN A 82 0.77 -6.17 -2.73
C GLN A 82 1.08 -7.39 -1.86
N CYS A 83 1.77 -8.36 -2.44
CA CYS A 83 2.09 -9.61 -1.76
C CYS A 83 3.40 -9.51 -0.95
N PRO A 84 3.47 -10.12 0.24
CA PRO A 84 4.65 -10.17 1.11
C PRO A 84 5.63 -11.29 0.68
N VAL A 85 6.18 -11.23 -0.54
CA VAL A 85 7.06 -12.28 -1.11
C VAL A 85 8.45 -11.72 -1.41
N ALA A 86 9.47 -12.39 -0.90
CA ALA A 86 10.86 -11.99 -1.12
C ALA A 86 11.23 -12.04 -2.61
N PRO A 87 11.99 -11.06 -3.14
CA PRO A 87 12.39 -11.00 -4.54
C PRO A 87 12.97 -12.29 -5.11
N SER A 88 13.76 -13.02 -4.31
CA SER A 88 14.38 -14.30 -4.67
C SER A 88 13.38 -15.47 -4.81
N GLU A 89 12.23 -15.38 -4.14
CA GLU A 89 11.18 -16.42 -4.13
C GLU A 89 10.12 -16.19 -5.20
N ARG A 90 10.16 -15.02 -5.87
CA ARG A 90 9.15 -14.65 -6.86
C ARG A 90 9.22 -15.55 -8.08
N GLN A 91 8.06 -16.11 -8.42
CA GLN A 91 7.81 -16.82 -9.67
C GLN A 91 7.17 -15.87 -10.68
N GLU A 92 7.69 -15.85 -11.91
CA GLU A 92 7.19 -14.98 -12.98
C GLU A 92 5.71 -15.24 -13.27
N CYS A 93 4.95 -14.17 -13.47
CA CYS A 93 3.57 -14.23 -13.95
C CYS A 93 3.33 -13.37 -15.21
N GLY A 94 4.23 -12.41 -15.47
CA GLY A 94 4.12 -11.47 -16.57
C GLY A 94 5.25 -11.61 -17.56
N TYR A 95 5.74 -10.46 -18.00
CA TYR A 95 6.88 -10.30 -18.91
C TYR A 95 7.61 -9.00 -18.55
N SER A 96 8.84 -8.84 -19.03
CA SER A 96 9.63 -7.64 -18.77
C SER A 96 8.92 -6.38 -19.30
N GLY A 97 8.79 -5.36 -18.47
CA GLY A 97 8.11 -4.11 -18.82
C GLY A 97 6.58 -4.15 -18.77
N ILE A 98 5.98 -5.27 -18.32
CA ILE A 98 4.53 -5.33 -18.06
C ILE A 98 4.13 -4.23 -17.06
N THR A 99 2.96 -3.61 -17.26
CA THR A 99 2.45 -2.59 -16.33
C THR A 99 1.80 -3.21 -15.09
N ARG A 100 1.64 -2.42 -14.03
CA ARG A 100 0.91 -2.83 -12.82
C ARG A 100 -0.49 -3.33 -13.15
N ASP A 101 -1.26 -2.58 -13.92
CA ASP A 101 -2.65 -2.91 -14.23
C ASP A 101 -2.78 -4.20 -15.07
N GLU A 102 -1.86 -4.43 -16.01
CA GLU A 102 -1.82 -5.68 -16.77
C GLU A 102 -1.45 -6.88 -15.90
N CYS A 103 -0.55 -6.70 -14.94
CA CYS A 103 -0.22 -7.73 -13.96
C CYS A 103 -1.41 -8.08 -13.06
N LEU A 104 -2.11 -7.07 -12.52
CA LEU A 104 -3.27 -7.29 -11.67
C LEU A 104 -4.42 -7.96 -12.44
N LYS A 105 -4.60 -7.67 -13.72
CA LYS A 105 -5.56 -8.37 -14.61
C LYS A 105 -5.23 -9.85 -14.83
N LYS A 106 -3.98 -10.25 -14.61
CA LYS A 106 -3.55 -11.66 -14.60
C LYS A 106 -3.76 -12.32 -13.23
N TYR A 107 -4.33 -11.61 -12.26
CA TYR A 107 -4.55 -12.08 -10.89
C TYR A 107 -3.23 -12.41 -10.17
N CYS A 108 -2.25 -11.53 -10.37
CA CYS A 108 -0.89 -11.69 -9.86
C CYS A 108 -0.48 -10.50 -9.01
N CYS A 109 0.57 -10.71 -8.22
CA CYS A 109 1.15 -9.70 -7.36
C CYS A 109 2.00 -8.72 -8.15
N TRP A 110 2.04 -7.48 -7.69
CA TRP A 110 2.88 -6.41 -8.23
C TRP A 110 3.78 -5.83 -7.14
N ASP A 111 5.08 -5.73 -7.42
CA ASP A 111 6.02 -4.95 -6.61
C ASP A 111 7.27 -4.52 -7.40
N ASP A 112 7.35 -3.22 -7.66
CA ASP A 112 8.45 -2.53 -8.33
C ASP A 112 9.45 -1.88 -7.36
N SER A 113 9.30 -2.07 -6.04
CA SER A 113 10.22 -1.49 -5.05
C SER A 113 11.64 -2.08 -5.08
N VAL A 114 11.84 -3.22 -5.75
CA VAL A 114 13.14 -3.90 -5.85
C VAL A 114 13.62 -3.94 -7.32
N PRO A 115 14.72 -3.26 -7.65
CA PRO A 115 15.32 -3.31 -8.99
C PRO A 115 15.79 -4.72 -9.37
N ASN A 116 15.79 -5.03 -10.67
CA ASN A 116 16.25 -6.32 -11.22
C ASN A 116 15.50 -7.56 -10.68
N ALA A 117 14.36 -7.37 -10.01
CA ALA A 117 13.47 -8.43 -9.56
C ALA A 117 12.29 -8.63 -10.52
N LYS A 118 11.54 -9.71 -10.30
CA LYS A 118 10.26 -9.90 -10.99
C LYS A 118 9.23 -8.97 -10.36
N TRP A 119 8.78 -7.98 -11.11
CA TRP A 119 7.77 -7.03 -10.62
C TRP A 119 6.36 -7.60 -10.70
N CYS A 120 6.06 -8.40 -11.72
CA CYS A 120 4.83 -9.18 -11.81
C CYS A 120 5.07 -10.64 -11.45
N PHE A 121 4.50 -11.11 -10.34
CA PHE A 121 4.80 -12.46 -9.84
C PHE A 121 3.56 -13.15 -9.29
N LYS A 122 3.61 -14.48 -9.25
CA LYS A 122 2.48 -15.29 -8.78
C LYS A 122 2.19 -15.03 -7.30
N GLU A 123 0.92 -15.16 -6.91
CA GLU A 123 0.52 -15.14 -5.51
C GLU A 123 1.24 -16.25 -4.71
N PRO A 124 1.58 -15.99 -3.43
CA PRO A 124 2.13 -17.03 -2.58
C PRO A 124 1.10 -18.14 -2.37
N ASN A 125 1.57 -19.39 -2.30
CA ASN A 125 0.71 -20.52 -2.00
C ASN A 125 0.33 -20.51 -0.51
N LEU A 126 -0.84 -19.95 -0.20
CA LEU A 126 -1.37 -19.85 1.16
C LEU A 126 -2.57 -20.79 1.32
N PRO A 127 -2.78 -21.35 2.53
CA PRO A 127 -4.02 -22.03 2.85
C PRO A 127 -5.22 -21.13 2.52
N PRO A 128 -6.26 -21.67 1.84
CA PRO A 128 -7.48 -20.92 1.60
C PRO A 128 -8.06 -20.41 2.91
N ALA A 129 -8.34 -19.11 2.97
CA ALA A 129 -9.05 -18.50 4.09
C ALA A 129 -10.37 -17.96 3.56
N GLY A 130 -11.47 -18.38 4.19
CA GLY A 130 -12.78 -17.81 3.92
C GLY A 130 -12.92 -16.45 4.62
N CYS A 131 -13.72 -15.58 4.04
CA CYS A 131 -14.19 -14.36 4.68
C CYS A 131 -15.71 -14.34 4.69
N TYR A 132 -16.28 -13.80 5.75
CA TYR A 132 -17.71 -13.54 5.87
C TYR A 132 -17.90 -12.04 5.95
N ILE A 133 -18.76 -11.48 5.08
CA ILE A 133 -19.03 -10.05 5.04
C ILE A 133 -20.26 -9.78 5.91
N TYR A 134 -21.45 -10.05 5.39
CA TYR A 134 -22.74 -9.91 6.08
C TYR A 134 -23.85 -10.57 5.23
N HIS A 135 -25.06 -10.77 5.80
CA HIS A 135 -26.23 -11.34 5.10
C HIS A 135 -25.97 -12.67 4.34
N GLY A 136 -25.13 -13.55 4.88
CA GLY A 136 -24.81 -14.81 4.21
C GLY A 136 -23.85 -14.67 3.01
N VAL A 137 -23.31 -13.48 2.76
CA VAL A 137 -22.28 -13.28 1.73
C VAL A 137 -20.92 -13.68 2.29
N SER A 138 -20.35 -14.72 1.70
CA SER A 138 -19.01 -15.21 1.99
C SER A 138 -18.13 -15.15 0.74
N GLY A 139 -16.81 -15.16 0.96
CA GLY A 139 -15.81 -15.10 -0.08
C GLY A 139 -14.52 -15.77 0.33
N VAL A 140 -13.47 -15.54 -0.44
CA VAL A 140 -12.12 -16.05 -0.22
C VAL A 140 -11.15 -14.88 -0.11
N CYS A 141 -10.26 -14.94 0.86
CA CYS A 141 -9.20 -13.95 1.03
C CYS A 141 -8.11 -14.13 -0.04
N ARG A 142 -7.89 -13.13 -0.89
CA ARG A 142 -6.90 -13.12 -1.98
C ARG A 142 -6.12 -11.79 -2.03
N TYR A 143 -5.00 -11.76 -2.74
CA TYR A 143 -4.30 -10.49 -3.00
C TYR A 143 -4.87 -9.76 -4.22
N THR A 144 -5.43 -10.51 -5.16
CA THR A 144 -6.18 -10.01 -6.32
C THR A 144 -7.50 -10.78 -6.45
N CYS A 145 -8.56 -10.08 -6.85
CA CYS A 145 -9.84 -10.74 -7.12
C CYS A 145 -9.99 -11.07 -8.61
N HIS A 146 -10.67 -12.17 -8.91
CA HIS A 146 -10.99 -12.55 -10.27
C HIS A 146 -12.01 -11.59 -10.90
N ALA A 147 -12.09 -11.54 -12.24
CA ALA A 147 -12.94 -10.57 -12.95
C ALA A 147 -14.44 -10.58 -12.55
N GLU A 148 -14.95 -11.72 -12.07
CA GLU A 148 -16.36 -11.86 -11.66
C GLU A 148 -16.58 -11.59 -10.16
N GLU A 149 -15.51 -11.33 -9.41
CA GLU A 149 -15.55 -11.13 -7.96
C GLU A 149 -15.60 -9.65 -7.60
N SER A 150 -16.31 -9.34 -6.51
CA SER A 150 -16.29 -8.06 -5.83
C SER A 150 -15.31 -8.07 -4.69
N LYS A 151 -14.85 -6.87 -4.32
CA LYS A 151 -13.81 -6.64 -3.31
C LYS A 151 -14.45 -6.11 -2.04
N ALA A 152 -14.12 -6.71 -0.91
CA ALA A 152 -14.33 -6.14 0.41
C ALA A 152 -12.99 -6.08 1.16
N TYR A 153 -12.72 -4.93 1.76
CA TYR A 153 -11.47 -4.62 2.42
C TYR A 153 -11.61 -4.64 3.94
N GLY A 154 -10.49 -4.63 4.66
CA GLY A 154 -10.48 -4.47 6.13
C GLY A 154 -11.00 -5.69 6.91
N MET A 155 -11.12 -6.86 6.26
CA MET A 155 -11.50 -8.10 6.94
C MET A 155 -10.30 -8.61 7.74
N SER A 156 -10.36 -8.51 9.08
CA SER A 156 -9.27 -8.91 9.99
C SER A 156 -8.79 -10.35 9.73
N PHE A 157 -9.74 -11.27 9.50
CA PHE A 157 -9.46 -12.68 9.17
C PHE A 157 -8.71 -12.88 7.85
N CYS A 158 -8.74 -11.89 6.95
CA CYS A 158 -7.96 -11.93 5.72
C CYS A 158 -6.49 -11.53 5.90
N SER A 159 -6.08 -11.11 7.11
CA SER A 159 -4.69 -10.75 7.41
C SER A 159 -4.12 -9.72 6.43
N GLY A 160 -4.93 -8.69 6.12
CA GLY A 160 -4.58 -7.63 5.17
C GLY A 160 -4.95 -7.93 3.70
N ARG A 161 -5.34 -9.16 3.36
CA ARG A 161 -5.84 -9.53 2.02
C ARG A 161 -7.25 -9.01 1.76
N ILE A 162 -7.64 -9.02 0.48
CA ILE A 162 -8.97 -8.64 0.00
C ILE A 162 -9.91 -9.83 0.15
N CYS A 163 -11.10 -9.60 0.69
CA CYS A 163 -12.18 -10.57 0.62
C CYS A 163 -12.84 -10.51 -0.77
N CYS A 164 -12.60 -11.54 -1.58
CA CYS A 164 -13.15 -11.67 -2.93
C CYS A 164 -14.39 -12.55 -2.92
N TYR A 165 -15.53 -12.02 -3.37
CA TYR A 165 -16.82 -12.71 -3.33
C TYR A 165 -17.60 -12.53 -4.62
N LYS A 166 -18.38 -13.53 -5.02
CA LYS A 166 -19.28 -13.40 -6.18
C LYS A 166 -20.49 -12.56 -5.80
N LYS A 167 -20.88 -11.60 -6.66
CA LYS A 167 -22.18 -10.95 -6.51
C LYS A 167 -23.25 -11.99 -6.83
N THR A 168 -24.04 -12.39 -5.84
CA THR A 168 -25.32 -13.04 -6.13
C THR A 168 -26.26 -11.96 -6.64
N TYR A 169 -26.42 -11.84 -7.96
CA TYR A 169 -27.55 -11.07 -8.50
C TYR A 169 -28.83 -11.67 -7.92
N GLY A 170 -29.64 -10.84 -7.28
CA GLY A 170 -30.90 -11.26 -6.71
C GLY A 170 -31.74 -11.98 -7.75
N LYS A 171 -32.30 -13.13 -7.34
CA LYS A 171 -33.57 -13.60 -7.89
C LYS A 171 -34.66 -12.58 -7.56
#